data_AF-A0A818U4Q1-F1
#
_entry.id   AF-A0A818U4Q1-F1
#
_cell.length_a   1.000
_cell.length_b   1.000
_cell.length_c   1.000
_cell.angle_alpha   90.00
_cell.angle_beta   90.00
_cell.angle_gamma   90.00
#
_symmetry.space_group_name_H-M   'P 1'
#
loop_
_entity.id
_entity.type
_entity.pdbx_description
1 polymer ?
#
loop_
_entity_poly.entity_id
_entity_poly.type
_entity_poly.pdbx_seq_one_letter_code
_entity_poly.pdbx_strand_id
1 'polypeptide(L)'
;MFYSLIVCLLIYPYLFKCKLIPDSTLDLNEVAYHNEPSEIYLGSPSIVRLSSGRLIASHDFFGVGCKSNPTNVSVYFSDDNGESWSLLSYIKHSY
;
A
#
# COMPACT_ATOMS: atom_id res chain seq x y z
N MET A 1 -5.15 39.76 -29.13
CA MET A 1 -4.36 38.52 -28.95
C MET A 1 -3.48 38.52 -27.69
N PHE A 2 -2.75 39.60 -27.35
CA PHE A 2 -1.85 39.62 -26.18
C PHE A 2 -2.54 39.50 -24.80
N TYR A 3 -3.69 40.16 -24.59
CA TYR A 3 -4.41 40.11 -23.31
C TYR A 3 -4.92 38.72 -22.93
N SER A 4 -5.33 37.91 -23.91
CA SER A 4 -5.82 36.55 -23.66
C SER A 4 -4.73 35.63 -23.13
N LEU A 5 -3.49 35.81 -23.57
CA LEU A 5 -2.35 35.01 -23.15
C LEU A 5 -1.94 35.32 -21.70
N ILE A 6 -1.99 36.60 -21.34
CA ILE A 6 -1.70 37.09 -19.98
C ILE A 6 -2.74 36.57 -18.98
N VAL A 7 -4.03 36.58 -19.37
CA VAL A 7 -5.10 36.03 -18.53
C VAL A 7 -4.92 34.52 -18.33
N CYS A 8 -4.62 33.75 -19.39
CA CYS A 8 -4.33 32.31 -19.24
C CYS A 8 -3.13 32.03 -18.32
N LEU A 9 -2.05 32.82 -18.40
CA LEU A 9 -0.88 32.67 -17.52
C LEU A 9 -1.17 33.02 -16.06
N LEU A 10 -2.03 34.00 -15.80
CA LEU A 10 -2.43 34.39 -14.44
C LEU A 10 -3.37 33.38 -13.78
N ILE A 11 -4.14 32.61 -14.56
CA ILE A 11 -5.07 31.58 -14.03
C ILE A 11 -4.35 30.23 -13.86
N TYR A 12 -3.27 29.97 -14.60
CA TYR A 12 -2.52 28.71 -14.58
C TYR A 12 -2.09 28.21 -13.19
N PRO A 13 -1.51 29.04 -12.28
CA PRO A 13 -1.14 28.57 -10.94
C PRO A 13 -2.35 28.28 -10.03
N TYR A 14 -3.56 28.72 -10.40
CA TYR A 14 -4.79 28.43 -9.66
C TYR A 14 -5.48 27.13 -10.13
N LEU A 15 -5.10 26.58 -11.28
CA LEU A 15 -5.65 25.32 -11.80
C LEU A 15 -4.99 24.08 -11.20
N PHE A 16 -3.77 24.21 -10.65
CA PHE A 16 -3.02 23.10 -10.09
C PHE A 16 -2.65 23.37 -8.63
N LYS A 17 -3.46 22.82 -7.72
CA LYS A 17 -3.16 22.83 -6.29
C LYS A 17 -2.49 21.50 -5.94
N CYS A 18 -1.16 21.48 -5.91
CA CYS A 18 -0.41 20.37 -5.34
C CYS A 18 -0.35 20.54 -3.82
N LYS A 19 -0.93 19.59 -3.07
CA LYS A 19 -0.85 19.56 -1.60
C LYS A 19 -0.08 18.29 -1.22
N LEU A 20 0.92 18.44 -0.35
CA LEU A 20 1.54 17.28 0.30
C LEU A 20 0.44 16.55 1.08
N ILE A 21 0.22 15.29 0.71
CA ILE A 21 -0.63 14.39 1.48
C ILE A 21 0.27 13.81 2.57
N PRO A 22 0.13 14.23 3.85
CA PRO A 22 1.00 13.76 4.92
C PRO A 22 0.81 12.26 5.21
N ASP A 23 -0.33 11.71 4.79
CA ASP A 23 -0.70 10.32 4.93
C ASP A 23 -1.48 9.84 3.70
N SER A 24 -0.87 8.94 2.92
CA SER A 24 -1.45 8.37 1.69
C SER A 24 -2.43 7.23 1.95
N THR A 25 -2.75 6.91 3.20
CA THR A 25 -3.72 5.84 3.52
C THR A 25 -5.12 6.15 3.02
N LEU A 26 -5.49 7.42 2.79
CA LEU A 26 -6.83 7.83 2.32
C LEU A 26 -7.97 7.40 3.27
N ASP A 27 -7.74 7.37 4.58
CA ASP A 27 -8.65 6.75 5.58
C ASP A 27 -8.93 5.25 5.31
N LEU A 28 -8.04 4.56 4.58
CA LEU A 28 -8.09 3.11 4.41
C LEU A 28 -7.33 2.42 5.56
N ASN A 29 -7.78 1.23 5.94
CA ASN A 29 -7.07 0.40 6.89
C ASN A 29 -5.87 -0.26 6.20
N GLU A 30 -4.66 0.10 6.64
CA GLU A 30 -3.42 -0.50 6.16
C GLU A 30 -3.24 -1.90 6.77
N VAL A 31 -3.04 -2.91 5.92
CA VAL A 31 -2.76 -4.29 6.34
C VAL A 31 -1.26 -4.48 6.58
N ALA A 32 -0.46 -3.97 5.65
CA ALA A 32 0.99 -4.08 5.65
C ALA A 32 1.60 -3.00 4.75
N TYR A 33 2.80 -2.56 5.12
CA TYR A 33 3.60 -1.60 4.38
C TYR A 33 5.04 -2.08 4.29
N HIS A 34 5.67 -1.83 3.16
CA HIS A 34 7.10 -1.95 2.98
C HIS A 34 7.63 -0.70 2.29
N ASN A 35 8.70 -0.12 2.82
CA ASN A 35 9.29 1.08 2.25
C ASN A 35 9.94 0.81 0.89
N GLU A 36 9.68 1.68 -0.07
CA GLU A 36 10.14 1.56 -1.46
C GLU A 36 11.67 1.55 -1.61
N PRO A 37 12.47 2.32 -0.83
CA PRO A 37 13.94 2.33 -0.98
C PRO A 37 14.64 0.99 -0.72
N SER A 38 13.94 0.03 -0.10
CA SER A 38 14.45 -1.34 0.07
C SER A 38 14.43 -2.18 -1.20
N GLU A 39 13.71 -1.72 -2.23
CA GLU A 39 13.40 -2.47 -3.45
C GLU A 39 12.72 -3.83 -3.18
N ILE A 40 12.02 -3.92 -2.06
CA ILE A 40 11.09 -4.99 -1.68
C ILE A 40 9.67 -4.42 -1.78
N TYR A 41 8.84 -5.11 -2.54
CA TYR A 41 7.47 -4.71 -2.83
C TYR A 41 6.49 -5.79 -2.40
N LEU A 42 5.28 -5.39 -2.02
CA LEU A 42 4.19 -6.29 -1.63
C LEU A 42 3.30 -6.59 -2.84
N GLY A 43 3.05 -7.87 -3.13
CA GLY A 43 2.29 -8.31 -4.30
C GLY A 43 1.26 -9.41 -4.00
N SER A 44 0.52 -9.81 -5.04
CA SER A 44 -0.40 -10.96 -4.99
C SER A 44 -1.34 -10.98 -3.77
N PRO A 45 -2.10 -9.91 -3.49
CA PRO A 45 -2.91 -9.83 -2.28
C PRO A 45 -4.02 -10.88 -2.26
N SER A 46 -4.24 -11.49 -1.10
CA SER A 46 -5.37 -12.37 -0.83
C SER A 46 -5.98 -12.08 0.54
N ILE A 47 -7.27 -12.33 0.70
CA ILE A 47 -7.99 -12.18 1.97
C ILE A 47 -9.09 -13.22 2.10
N VAL A 48 -9.26 -13.76 3.31
CA VAL A 48 -10.33 -14.69 3.65
C VAL A 48 -10.88 -14.40 5.03
N ARG A 49 -12.17 -14.66 5.24
CA ARG A 49 -12.80 -14.65 6.57
C ARG A 49 -13.03 -16.09 7.03
N LEU A 50 -12.53 -16.43 8.21
CA LEU A 50 -12.75 -17.73 8.83
C LEU A 50 -14.17 -17.82 9.41
N SER A 51 -14.66 -19.03 9.68
CA SER A 51 -15.96 -19.24 10.33
C SER A 51 -16.06 -18.62 11.72
N SER A 52 -14.92 -18.38 12.39
CA SER A 52 -14.84 -17.65 13.66
C SER A 52 -15.08 -16.14 13.52
N GLY A 53 -15.10 -15.60 12.31
CA GLY A 53 -15.19 -14.17 12.03
C GLY A 53 -13.85 -13.47 11.80
N ARG A 54 -12.73 -14.07 12.23
CA ARG A 54 -11.36 -13.57 12.01
C ARG A 54 -11.07 -13.41 10.52
N LEU A 55 -10.49 -12.27 10.14
CA LEU A 55 -9.94 -12.03 8.82
C LEU A 55 -8.48 -12.51 8.77
N ILE A 56 -8.08 -13.12 7.67
CA ILE A 56 -6.71 -13.49 7.34
C ILE A 56 -6.38 -12.86 5.99
N ALA A 57 -5.29 -12.10 5.91
CA ALA A 57 -4.77 -11.52 4.69
C ALA A 57 -3.35 -12.04 4.42
N SER A 58 -2.98 -12.13 3.14
CA SER A 58 -1.62 -12.48 2.74
C SER A 58 -1.17 -11.69 1.53
N HIS A 59 0.14 -11.55 1.38
CA HIS A 59 0.77 -11.02 0.19
C HIS A 59 2.19 -11.59 0.08
N ASP A 60 2.69 -11.71 -1.15
CA ASP A 60 4.09 -12.07 -1.39
C ASP A 60 5.00 -10.84 -1.34
N PHE A 61 6.29 -11.10 -1.17
CA PHE A 61 7.34 -10.11 -1.36
C PHE A 61 8.00 -10.35 -2.72
N PHE A 62 8.12 -9.30 -3.53
CA PHE A 62 8.83 -9.34 -4.81
C PHE A 62 9.77 -8.14 -4.96
N GLY A 63 10.59 -8.15 -6.01
CA GLY A 63 11.58 -7.11 -6.28
C GLY A 63 13.02 -7.60 -6.12
N VAL A 64 13.97 -6.73 -6.48
CA VAL A 64 15.40 -7.10 -6.47
C VAL A 64 15.96 -7.22 -5.06
N GLY A 65 15.36 -6.54 -4.07
CA GLY A 65 15.70 -6.68 -2.65
C GLY A 65 15.33 -8.04 -2.05
N CYS A 66 14.46 -8.81 -2.69
CA CYS A 66 14.00 -10.12 -2.21
C CYS A 66 14.89 -11.31 -2.61
N LYS A 67 15.93 -11.11 -3.42
CA LYS A 67 16.71 -12.21 -4.04
C LYS A 67 17.31 -13.23 -3.07
N SER A 68 17.57 -12.83 -1.82
CA SER A 68 18.17 -13.67 -0.78
C SER A 68 17.19 -14.08 0.32
N ASN A 69 15.91 -13.73 0.21
CA ASN A 69 14.98 -13.86 1.32
C ASN A 69 14.13 -15.15 1.21
N PRO A 70 14.26 -16.12 2.13
CA PRO A 70 13.47 -17.35 2.11
C PRO A 70 12.03 -17.17 2.62
N THR A 71 11.69 -16.01 3.17
CA THR A 71 10.33 -15.64 3.58
C THR A 71 9.64 -14.90 2.44
N ASN A 72 8.83 -15.61 1.66
CA ASN A 72 8.30 -15.09 0.40
C ASN A 72 6.88 -14.54 0.57
N VAL A 73 6.17 -14.93 1.64
CA VAL A 73 4.78 -14.49 1.91
C VAL A 73 4.64 -14.14 3.39
N SER A 74 4.01 -13.01 3.67
CA SER A 74 3.57 -12.63 5.03
C SER A 74 2.06 -12.79 5.16
N VAL A 75 1.64 -13.22 6.34
CA VAL A 75 0.24 -13.46 6.69
C VAL A 75 -0.13 -12.58 7.88
N TYR A 76 -1.25 -11.89 7.77
CA TYR A 76 -1.79 -10.98 8.78
C TYR A 76 -3.17 -11.44 9.20
N PHE A 77 -3.58 -11.07 10.41
CA PHE A 77 -4.94 -11.30 10.90
C PHE A 77 -5.56 -10.05 11.50
N SER A 78 -6.89 -10.03 11.52
CA SER A 78 -7.71 -9.04 12.22
C SER A 78 -8.88 -9.74 12.91
N ASP A 79 -9.12 -9.39 14.17
CA ASP A 79 -10.26 -9.82 14.98
C ASP A 79 -11.31 -8.71 15.19
N ASP A 80 -11.07 -7.51 14.66
CA ASP A 80 -11.90 -6.31 14.79
C ASP A 80 -12.48 -5.87 13.44
N ASN A 81 -12.83 -6.85 12.60
CA ASN A 81 -13.46 -6.63 11.29
C ASN A 81 -12.62 -5.78 10.31
N GLY A 82 -11.30 -5.80 10.46
CA GLY A 82 -10.34 -5.17 9.55
C GLY A 82 -9.93 -3.76 9.96
N GLU A 83 -10.27 -3.32 11.18
CA GLU A 83 -9.82 -2.03 11.75
C GLU A 83 -8.33 -2.05 12.08
N SER A 84 -7.82 -3.13 12.66
CA SER A 84 -6.39 -3.33 12.93
C SER A 84 -5.89 -4.69 12.47
N TRP A 85 -4.62 -4.71 12.06
CA TRP A 85 -3.96 -5.89 11.50
C TRP A 85 -2.69 -6.21 12.27
N SER A 86 -2.49 -7.49 12.55
CA SER A 86 -1.30 -8.00 13.22
C SER A 86 -0.64 -9.08 12.37
N LEU A 87 0.68 -9.03 12.26
CA LEU A 87 1.46 -10.08 11.62
C LEU A 87 1.24 -11.40 12.36
N LEU A 88 0.76 -12.42 11.64
CA LEU A 88 0.54 -13.76 12.16
C LEU A 88 1.76 -14.65 11.95
N SER A 89 2.30 -14.66 10.73
CA SER A 89 3.39 -15.55 10.34
C SER A 89 4.00 -15.15 9.00
N TYR A 90 5.16 -15.74 8.71
CA TYR A 90 5.73 -15.80 7.36
C TYR A 90 5.65 -17.23 6.84
N ILE A 91 5.29 -17.39 5.56
CA ILE A 91 5.43 -18.65 4.83
C ILE A 91 6.75 -18.60 4.08
N LYS A 92 7.55 -19.66 4.25
CA LYS A 92 8.84 -19.83 3.59
C LYS A 92 8.72 -20.76 2.40
N HIS A 93 9.60 -20.57 1.41
CA HIS A 93 9.69 -21.46 0.24
C HIS A 93 8.37 -21.64 -0.53
N SER A 94 7.55 -20.59 -0.59
CA SER A 94 6.25 -20.65 -1.27
C SER A 94 6.36 -20.62 -2.80
N TYR A 95 7.56 -20.45 -3.37
CA TYR A 95 7.86 -20.49 -4.81
C TYR A 95 9.31 -20.92 -5.03
#